data_AF-A0A7S2MTS5-F1
#
_entry.id   AF-A0A7S2MTS5-F1
#
_cell.length_a   1.000
_cell.length_b   1.000
_cell.length_c   1.000
_cell.angle_alpha   90.00
_cell.angle_beta   90.00
_cell.angle_gamma   90.00
#
_symmetry.space_group_name_H-M   'P 1'
#
loop_
_entity.id
_entity.type
_entity.pdbx_description
1 polymer ?
#
loop_
_entity_poly.entity_id
_entity_poly.type
_entity_poly.pdbx_seq_one_letter_code
_entity_poly.pdbx_strand_id
1 'polypeptide(L)'
;QLAIFGAKWDVLVAEHDRERIKGLCRALRYVAHKNGACLAFSSTKDKTSLKAVRDILRQLVFGATTKGGLPEQLDPSKPICVAAGKDSMQGIGAPHGSQASDQAWWEMMAEYFPDPNRLNREAKKSESALVAEELPKYPESSVDGMVEQRLEEIQQYRKQVERNQRLASEGITSKDTATFAG
;
A
#
# COMPACT_ATOMS: atom_id res chain seq x y z
N GLN A 1 -17.80 -8.43 1.08
CA GLN A 1 -17.42 -8.74 -0.31
C GLN A 1 -16.58 -7.58 -0.82
N LEU A 2 -15.40 -7.84 -1.39
CA LEU A 2 -14.51 -6.80 -1.94
C LEU A 2 -14.61 -6.77 -3.47
N ALA A 3 -14.52 -5.57 -4.04
CA ALA A 3 -14.47 -5.36 -5.49
C ALA A 3 -13.41 -4.32 -5.82
N ILE A 4 -12.63 -4.62 -6.86
CA ILE A 4 -11.57 -3.77 -7.38
C ILE A 4 -12.00 -3.30 -8.77
N PHE A 5 -12.07 -1.98 -8.94
CA PHE A 5 -12.45 -1.36 -10.20
C PHE A 5 -11.29 -0.57 -10.80
N GLY A 6 -10.94 -0.88 -12.05
CA GLY A 6 -10.08 -0.06 -12.87
C GLY A 6 -10.92 0.80 -13.82
N ALA A 7 -10.60 2.09 -13.91
CA ALA A 7 -11.24 3.01 -14.86
C ALA A 7 -10.23 3.48 -15.91
N LYS A 8 -10.73 4.07 -17.00
CA LYS A 8 -9.91 4.62 -18.09
C LYS A 8 -8.96 3.60 -18.70
N TRP A 9 -9.43 2.38 -18.92
CA TRP A 9 -8.65 1.33 -19.58
C TRP A 9 -8.05 1.78 -20.92
N ASP A 10 -8.78 2.61 -21.67
CA ASP A 10 -8.32 3.17 -22.94
C ASP A 10 -7.11 4.10 -22.81
N VAL A 11 -6.99 4.83 -21.69
CA VAL A 11 -5.81 5.67 -21.42
C VAL A 11 -4.63 4.79 -21.03
N LEU A 12 -4.86 3.82 -20.15
CA LEU A 12 -3.83 2.88 -19.69
C LEU A 12 -3.17 2.13 -20.87
N VAL A 13 -3.97 1.70 -21.85
CA VAL A 13 -3.47 1.00 -23.04
C VAL A 13 -2.75 1.94 -24.02
N ALA A 14 -3.12 3.22 -24.04
CA ALA A 14 -2.48 4.21 -24.92
C ALA A 14 -1.12 4.69 -24.38
N GLU A 15 -0.96 4.77 -23.06
CA GLU A 15 0.22 5.35 -22.42
C GLU A 15 1.32 4.35 -22.09
N HIS A 16 1.02 3.04 -22.07
CA HIS A 16 1.95 2.03 -21.60
C HIS A 16 2.14 0.87 -22.57
N ASP A 17 3.32 0.25 -22.51
CA ASP A 17 3.65 -0.92 -23.30
C ASP A 17 2.79 -2.14 -22.90
N ARG A 18 2.56 -3.03 -23.87
CA ARG A 18 1.80 -4.27 -23.66
C ARG A 18 2.36 -5.15 -22.56
N GLU A 19 3.67 -5.12 -22.34
CA GLU A 19 4.32 -5.88 -21.25
C GLU A 19 3.94 -5.34 -19.88
N ARG A 20 4.00 -4.02 -19.67
CA ARG A 20 3.61 -3.37 -18.41
C ARG A 20 2.14 -3.60 -18.10
N ILE A 21 1.28 -3.51 -19.13
CA ILE A 21 -0.15 -3.77 -19.00
C ILE A 21 -0.39 -5.23 -18.62
N LYS A 22 0.27 -6.18 -19.28
CA LYS A 22 0.21 -7.61 -18.92
C LYS A 22 0.64 -7.86 -17.48
N GLY A 23 1.74 -7.24 -17.04
CA GLY A 23 2.22 -7.30 -15.66
C GLY A 23 1.19 -6.81 -14.66
N LEU A 24 0.69 -5.59 -14.85
CA LEU A 24 -0.34 -4.96 -14.02
C LEU A 24 -1.61 -5.81 -13.93
N CYS A 25 -2.06 -6.35 -15.07
CA CYS A 25 -3.21 -7.24 -15.16
C CYS A 25 -3.04 -8.49 -14.30
N ARG A 26 -1.87 -9.14 -14.37
CA ARG A 26 -1.58 -10.34 -13.57
C ARG A 26 -1.44 -10.00 -12.08
N ALA A 27 -0.79 -8.88 -11.75
CA ALA A 27 -0.64 -8.42 -10.38
C ALA A 27 -2.01 -8.11 -9.72
N LEU A 28 -2.90 -7.41 -10.42
CA LEU A 28 -4.23 -7.11 -9.89
C LEU A 28 -5.12 -8.36 -9.79
N ARG A 29 -4.98 -9.31 -10.73
CA ARG A 29 -5.65 -10.62 -10.61
C ARG A 29 -5.15 -11.41 -9.39
N TYR A 30 -3.85 -11.38 -9.10
CA TYR A 30 -3.28 -11.95 -7.88
C TYR A 30 -3.89 -11.33 -6.62
N VAL A 31 -3.92 -9.99 -6.53
CA VAL A 31 -4.52 -9.28 -5.39
C VAL A 31 -5.99 -9.60 -5.25
N ALA A 32 -6.73 -9.66 -6.36
CA ALA A 32 -8.15 -10.00 -6.35
C ALA A 32 -8.37 -11.44 -5.86
N HIS A 33 -7.61 -12.40 -6.39
CA HIS A 33 -7.71 -13.81 -5.99
C HIS A 33 -7.38 -14.01 -4.51
N LYS A 34 -6.29 -13.42 -4.03
CA LYS A 34 -5.85 -13.51 -2.63
C LYS A 34 -6.91 -12.99 -1.65
N ASN A 35 -7.60 -11.92 -2.00
CA ASN A 35 -8.63 -11.31 -1.15
C ASN A 35 -10.05 -11.84 -1.43
N GLY A 36 -10.22 -12.81 -2.34
CA GLY A 36 -11.54 -13.28 -2.77
C GLY A 36 -12.40 -12.17 -3.39
N ALA A 37 -11.77 -11.20 -4.03
CA ALA A 37 -12.42 -10.04 -4.63
C ALA A 37 -12.79 -10.30 -6.10
N CYS A 38 -13.73 -9.50 -6.60
CA CYS A 38 -13.95 -9.37 -8.04
C CYS A 38 -13.11 -8.21 -8.60
N LEU A 39 -12.68 -8.33 -9.86
CA LEU A 39 -11.87 -7.35 -10.55
C LEU A 39 -12.56 -6.98 -11.86
N ALA A 40 -12.76 -5.70 -12.13
CA ALA A 40 -13.26 -5.25 -13.43
C ALA A 40 -12.60 -3.93 -13.85
N PHE A 41 -12.05 -3.92 -15.07
CA PHE A 41 -11.65 -2.70 -15.75
C PHE A 41 -12.77 -2.18 -16.61
N SER A 42 -12.81 -0.87 -16.80
CA SER A 42 -13.80 -0.20 -17.64
C SER A 42 -13.18 0.94 -18.44
N SER A 43 -13.77 1.18 -19.61
CA SER A 43 -13.53 2.37 -20.42
C SER A 43 -14.88 3.00 -20.77
N THR A 44 -14.95 4.32 -20.85
CA THR A 44 -16.17 5.04 -21.27
C THR A 44 -16.58 4.68 -22.70
N LYS A 45 -15.63 4.20 -23.52
CA LYS A 45 -15.83 3.80 -24.91
C LYS A 45 -16.41 2.38 -25.04
N ASP A 46 -16.24 1.52 -24.04
CA ASP A 46 -16.73 0.13 -24.07
C ASP A 46 -17.94 -0.08 -23.15
N LYS A 47 -19.10 -0.25 -23.76
CA LYS A 47 -20.36 -0.48 -23.05
C LYS A 47 -20.39 -1.81 -22.30
N THR A 48 -19.61 -2.80 -22.74
CA THR A 48 -19.59 -4.14 -22.17
C THR A 48 -18.91 -4.14 -20.81
N SER A 49 -17.71 -3.57 -20.72
CA SER A 49 -17.00 -3.42 -19.44
C SER A 49 -17.74 -2.52 -18.45
N LEU A 50 -18.34 -1.41 -18.91
CA LEU A 50 -19.21 -0.59 -18.06
C LEU A 50 -20.43 -1.35 -17.52
N LYS A 51 -20.99 -2.26 -18.31
CA LYS A 51 -22.07 -3.13 -17.87
C LYS A 51 -21.57 -4.10 -16.79
N ALA A 52 -20.40 -4.70 -16.97
CA ALA A 52 -19.80 -5.59 -15.97
C ALA A 52 -19.59 -4.90 -14.61
N VAL A 53 -19.06 -3.67 -14.61
CA VAL A 53 -18.92 -2.87 -13.38
C VAL A 53 -20.26 -2.60 -12.71
N ARG A 54 -21.29 -2.19 -13.49
CA ARG A 54 -22.64 -1.98 -12.97
C ARG A 54 -23.25 -3.25 -12.40
N ASP A 55 -23.03 -4.39 -13.05
CA ASP A 55 -23.55 -5.68 -12.62
C ASP A 55 -22.86 -6.15 -11.31
N ILE A 56 -21.54 -5.95 -11.16
CA ILE A 56 -20.85 -6.15 -9.87
C ILE A 56 -21.43 -5.25 -8.78
N LEU A 57 -21.60 -3.95 -9.04
CA LEU A 57 -22.14 -3.01 -8.06
C LEU A 57 -23.56 -3.39 -7.63
N ARG A 58 -24.41 -3.83 -8.56
CA ARG A 58 -25.77 -4.32 -8.25
C ARG A 58 -25.72 -5.55 -7.35
N GLN A 59 -24.80 -6.47 -7.61
CA GLN A 59 -24.60 -7.63 -6.76
C GLN A 59 -24.13 -7.24 -5.35
N LEU A 60 -23.22 -6.27 -5.22
CA LEU A 60 -22.73 -5.80 -3.92
C LEU A 60 -23.79 -5.07 -3.10
N VAL A 61 -24.58 -4.21 -3.75
CA VAL A 61 -25.55 -3.34 -3.05
C VAL A 61 -26.86 -4.07 -2.78
N PHE A 62 -27.34 -4.87 -3.74
CA PHE A 62 -28.68 -5.46 -3.69
C PHE A 62 -28.67 -7.00 -3.57
N GLY A 63 -27.50 -7.64 -3.59
CA GLY A 63 -27.41 -9.11 -3.65
C GLY A 63 -27.95 -9.70 -4.96
N ALA A 64 -28.29 -8.85 -5.93
CA ALA A 64 -28.92 -9.26 -7.18
C ALA A 64 -27.88 -9.89 -8.11
N THR A 65 -28.01 -11.18 -8.37
CA THR A 65 -27.16 -11.90 -9.31
C THR A 65 -27.59 -11.61 -10.75
N THR A 66 -26.61 -11.33 -11.60
CA THR A 66 -26.85 -11.09 -13.02
C THR A 66 -27.23 -12.40 -13.71
N LYS A 67 -28.33 -12.41 -14.46
CA LYS A 67 -28.72 -13.56 -15.30
C LYS A 67 -27.61 -13.80 -16.34
N GLY A 68 -26.99 -14.98 -16.30
CA GLY A 68 -25.85 -15.34 -17.17
C GLY A 68 -24.46 -15.09 -16.58
N GLY A 69 -24.37 -14.60 -15.35
CA GLY A 69 -23.09 -14.37 -14.68
C GLY A 69 -22.35 -13.11 -15.16
N LEU A 70 -21.12 -12.96 -14.69
CA LEU A 70 -20.24 -11.86 -15.07
C LEU A 70 -19.48 -12.24 -16.36
N PRO A 71 -19.32 -11.34 -17.35
CA PRO A 71 -18.57 -11.66 -18.57
C PRO A 71 -17.08 -11.80 -18.24
N GLU A 72 -16.61 -13.03 -18.03
CA GLU A 72 -15.21 -13.29 -17.72
C GLU A 72 -14.30 -12.89 -18.89
N GLN A 73 -13.28 -12.09 -18.61
CA GLN A 73 -12.28 -11.65 -19.56
C GLN A 73 -10.91 -11.62 -18.88
N LEU A 74 -10.02 -12.51 -19.33
CA LEU A 74 -8.66 -12.65 -18.79
C LEU A 74 -7.60 -12.13 -19.76
N ASP A 75 -7.97 -11.84 -21.01
CA ASP A 75 -7.05 -11.33 -22.02
C ASP A 75 -6.64 -9.88 -21.67
N PRO A 76 -5.34 -9.62 -21.45
CA PRO A 76 -4.82 -8.29 -21.15
C PRO A 76 -4.92 -7.31 -22.34
N SER A 77 -5.35 -7.77 -23.52
CA SER A 77 -5.64 -6.91 -24.68
C SER A 77 -7.01 -6.24 -24.56
N LYS A 78 -7.87 -6.72 -23.66
CA LYS A 78 -9.24 -6.23 -23.42
C LYS A 78 -9.41 -5.84 -21.95
N PRO A 79 -10.42 -5.02 -21.61
CA PRO A 79 -10.71 -4.73 -20.21
C PRO A 79 -10.94 -6.03 -19.43
N ILE A 80 -10.11 -6.29 -18.41
CA ILE A 80 -10.20 -7.51 -17.62
C ILE A 80 -11.47 -7.50 -16.76
N CYS A 81 -12.09 -8.65 -16.62
CA CYS A 81 -13.26 -8.86 -15.79
C CYS A 81 -13.21 -10.27 -15.20
N VAL A 82 -13.15 -10.36 -13.87
CA VAL A 82 -13.00 -11.62 -13.14
C VAL A 82 -13.92 -11.62 -11.93
N ALA A 83 -14.79 -12.63 -11.84
CA ALA A 83 -15.62 -12.82 -10.66
C ALA A 83 -14.82 -13.46 -9.51
N ALA A 84 -15.24 -13.19 -8.28
CA ALA A 84 -14.61 -13.78 -7.10
C ALA A 84 -14.62 -15.32 -7.18
N GLY A 85 -13.46 -15.94 -6.96
CA GLY A 85 -13.30 -17.39 -6.99
C GLY A 85 -13.25 -18.04 -8.38
N LYS A 86 -13.34 -17.25 -9.47
CA LYS A 86 -13.20 -17.75 -10.85
C LYS A 86 -11.79 -17.68 -11.39
N ASP A 87 -10.91 -16.95 -10.72
CA ASP A 87 -9.48 -16.93 -11.05
C ASP A 87 -8.72 -18.08 -10.39
N SER A 88 -7.52 -18.38 -10.90
CA SER A 88 -6.62 -19.39 -10.34
C SER A 88 -5.18 -18.90 -10.29
N MET A 89 -4.45 -19.31 -9.24
CA MET A 89 -3.02 -19.02 -9.11
C MET A 89 -2.20 -19.53 -10.30
N GLN A 90 -2.57 -20.68 -10.87
CA GLN A 90 -1.91 -21.23 -12.07
C GLN A 90 -2.19 -20.37 -13.31
N GLY A 91 -3.43 -19.89 -13.49
CA GLY A 91 -3.80 -19.02 -14.61
C GLY A 91 -3.25 -17.58 -14.51
N ILE A 92 -2.90 -17.13 -13.30
CA ILE A 92 -2.19 -15.87 -13.06
C ILE A 92 -0.69 -16.07 -13.28
N GLY A 93 -0.14 -17.18 -12.80
CA GLY A 93 1.27 -17.53 -12.88
C GLY A 93 2.16 -16.71 -11.93
N ALA A 94 3.46 -16.76 -12.21
CA ALA A 94 4.52 -16.15 -11.41
C ALA A 94 4.93 -14.75 -11.89
N PRO A 95 5.26 -13.81 -10.98
CA PRO A 95 6.00 -12.61 -11.33
C PRO A 95 7.43 -13.02 -11.77
N HIS A 96 7.90 -12.59 -12.95
CA HIS A 96 9.23 -12.91 -13.49
C HIS A 96 9.62 -14.41 -13.52
N GLY A 97 8.64 -15.32 -13.45
CA GLY A 97 8.90 -16.77 -13.38
C GLY A 97 9.37 -17.29 -12.01
N SER A 98 9.46 -16.42 -10.99
CA SER A 98 9.79 -16.79 -9.61
C SER A 98 8.54 -17.10 -8.79
N GLN A 99 8.69 -17.67 -7.58
CA GLN A 99 7.54 -18.00 -6.73
C GLN A 99 6.64 -16.77 -6.49
N ALA A 100 5.33 -16.94 -6.67
CA ALA A 100 4.37 -15.85 -6.53
C ALA A 100 4.22 -15.43 -5.05
N SER A 101 4.89 -14.36 -4.67
CA SER A 101 4.80 -13.73 -3.33
C SER A 101 4.34 -12.27 -3.45
N ASP A 102 3.80 -11.73 -2.36
CA ASP A 102 3.41 -10.31 -2.29
C ASP A 102 4.58 -9.40 -2.63
N GLN A 103 5.76 -9.73 -2.11
CA GLN A 103 6.98 -8.96 -2.33
C GLN A 103 7.42 -9.00 -3.79
N ALA A 104 7.38 -10.16 -4.44
CA ALA A 104 7.77 -10.28 -5.84
C ALA A 104 6.81 -9.54 -6.79
N TRP A 105 5.50 -9.55 -6.50
CA TRP A 105 4.53 -8.73 -7.23
C TRP A 105 4.75 -7.25 -6.99
N TRP A 106 5.05 -6.85 -5.76
CA TRP A 106 5.34 -5.47 -5.41
C TRP A 106 6.59 -4.94 -6.13
N GLU A 107 7.67 -5.71 -6.15
CA GLU A 107 8.93 -5.37 -6.82
C GLU A 107 8.73 -5.21 -8.34
N MET A 108 8.05 -6.16 -9.00
CA MET A 108 7.69 -6.06 -10.41
C MET A 108 6.87 -4.79 -10.70
N MET A 109 5.89 -4.49 -9.86
CA MET A 109 5.05 -3.31 -10.06
C MET A 109 5.82 -2.01 -9.86
N ALA A 110 6.74 -1.96 -8.90
CA ALA A 110 7.62 -0.82 -8.69
C ALA A 110 8.60 -0.61 -9.86
N GLU A 111 9.01 -1.67 -10.54
CA GLU A 111 9.84 -1.59 -11.75
C GLU A 111 9.05 -1.05 -12.95
N TYR A 112 7.82 -1.55 -13.19
CA TYR A 112 7.00 -1.12 -14.32
C TYR A 112 6.40 0.29 -14.15
N PHE A 113 6.10 0.68 -12.91
CA PHE A 113 5.48 1.94 -12.54
C PHE A 113 6.26 2.61 -11.41
N PRO A 114 7.46 3.15 -11.70
CA PRO A 114 8.28 3.79 -10.69
C PRO A 114 7.60 5.05 -10.15
N ASP A 115 7.50 5.16 -8.83
CA ASP A 115 6.98 6.37 -8.19
C ASP A 115 8.05 7.47 -8.22
N PRO A 116 7.84 8.58 -8.95
CA PRO A 116 8.81 9.67 -9.04
C PRO A 116 9.10 10.31 -7.68
N ASN A 117 8.14 10.30 -6.74
CA ASN A 117 8.34 10.82 -5.39
C ASN A 117 9.14 9.85 -4.51
N ARG A 118 9.01 8.55 -4.74
CA ARG A 118 9.81 7.52 -4.07
C ARG A 118 11.26 7.60 -4.52
N LEU A 119 11.52 7.71 -5.82
CA LEU A 119 12.87 7.90 -6.36
C LEU A 119 13.54 9.15 -5.78
N ASN A 120 12.81 10.27 -5.68
CA ASN A 120 13.32 11.50 -5.08
C ASN A 120 13.61 11.33 -3.57
N ARG A 121 12.78 10.59 -2.84
CA ARG A 121 12.98 10.33 -1.41
C ARG A 121 14.15 9.38 -1.14
N GLU A 122 14.32 8.36 -1.98
CA GLU A 122 15.42 7.40 -1.89
C GLU A 122 16.76 8.05 -2.28
N ALA A 123 16.76 8.91 -3.32
CA ALA A 123 17.93 9.72 -3.68
C ALA A 123 18.35 10.65 -2.52
N LYS A 124 17.41 11.38 -1.92
CA LYS A 124 17.68 12.24 -0.75
C LYS A 124 18.18 11.46 0.46
N LYS A 125 17.65 10.25 0.70
CA LYS A 125 18.09 9.39 1.78
C LYS A 125 19.51 8.86 1.54
N SER A 126 19.85 8.53 0.30
CA SER A 126 21.20 8.12 -0.09
C SER A 126 22.20 9.26 0.09
N GLU A 127 21.85 10.47 -0.35
CA GLU A 127 22.72 11.65 -0.21
C GLU A 127 22.96 12.01 1.26
N SER A 128 21.90 12.00 2.09
CA SER A 128 22.04 12.24 3.53
C SER A 128 22.86 11.16 4.25
N ALA A 129 22.82 9.90 3.78
CA ALA A 129 23.61 8.81 4.34
C ALA A 129 25.09 8.95 3.97
N LEU A 130 25.40 9.37 2.74
CA LEU A 130 26.77 9.67 2.32
C LEU A 130 27.37 10.83 3.12
N VAL A 131 26.60 11.92 3.31
CA VAL A 131 27.02 13.06 4.13
C VAL A 131 27.24 12.64 5.59
N ALA A 132 26.42 11.73 6.13
CA ALA A 132 26.59 11.18 7.48
C ALA A 132 27.87 10.35 7.66
N GLU A 133 28.32 9.62 6.63
CA GLU A 133 29.61 8.92 6.66
C GLU A 133 30.81 9.86 6.53
N GLU A 134 30.64 11.02 5.90
CA GLU A 134 31.71 12.01 5.73
C GLU A 134 31.84 13.00 6.89
N LEU A 135 30.77 13.21 7.66
CA LEU A 135 30.73 14.11 8.82
C LEU A 135 31.90 13.90 9.82
N PRO A 136 32.30 12.66 10.18
CA PRO A 136 33.45 12.44 11.07
C PRO A 136 34.80 12.93 10.54
N LYS A 137 34.93 13.19 9.22
CA LYS A 137 36.17 13.70 8.59
C LYS A 137 36.34 15.21 8.79
N TYR A 138 35.29 15.92 9.20
CA TYR A 138 35.26 17.38 9.34
C TYR A 138 34.73 17.79 10.71
N PRO A 139 35.53 17.64 11.80
CA PRO A 139 35.09 18.01 13.13
C PRO A 139 34.96 19.53 13.28
N GLU A 140 33.82 19.99 13.76
CA GLU A 140 33.49 21.40 13.97
C GLU A 140 32.97 21.60 15.40
N SER A 141 33.88 21.90 16.33
CA SER A 141 33.60 21.94 17.78
C SER A 141 32.37 22.77 18.17
N SER A 142 32.05 23.85 17.46
CA SER A 142 30.85 24.67 17.74
C SER A 142 29.56 24.00 17.27
N VAL A 143 29.58 23.31 16.13
CA VAL A 143 28.42 22.59 15.58
C VAL A 143 28.20 21.29 16.34
N ASP A 144 29.27 20.55 16.60
CA ASP A 144 29.25 19.28 17.34
C ASP A 144 28.69 19.49 18.76
N GLY A 145 29.15 20.53 19.46
CA GLY A 145 28.62 20.89 20.79
C GLY A 145 27.15 21.27 20.78
N MET A 146 26.68 21.96 19.73
CA MET A 146 25.26 22.29 19.58
C MET A 146 24.41 21.04 19.32
N VAL A 147 24.92 20.08 18.53
CA VAL A 147 24.25 18.80 18.26
C VAL A 147 24.15 17.97 19.54
N GLU A 148 25.22 17.91 20.33
CA GLU A 148 25.25 17.22 21.62
C GLU A 148 24.23 17.82 22.60
N GLN A 149 24.21 19.15 22.75
CA GLN A 149 23.23 19.83 23.59
C GLN A 149 21.78 19.51 23.18
N ARG A 150 21.48 19.51 21.87
CA ARG A 150 20.15 19.14 21.36
C ARG A 150 19.80 17.67 21.62
N LEU A 151 20.76 16.77 21.52
CA LEU A 151 20.58 15.34 21.83
C LEU A 151 20.26 15.13 23.31
N GLU A 152 20.96 15.83 24.21
CA GLU A 152 20.69 15.79 25.64
C GLU A 152 19.29 16.31 25.98
N GLU A 153 18.89 17.46 25.41
CA GLU A 153 17.53 18.01 25.56
C GLU A 153 16.46 17.00 25.13
N ILE A 154 16.65 16.35 23.98
CA ILE A 154 15.71 15.35 23.44
C ILE A 154 15.65 14.12 24.35
N GLN A 155 16.78 13.64 24.88
CA GLN A 155 16.82 12.49 25.77
C GLN A 155 16.12 12.78 27.11
N GLN A 156 16.34 13.97 27.67
CA GLN A 156 15.65 14.40 28.89
C GLN A 156 14.14 14.47 28.67
N TYR A 157 13.70 15.04 27.54
CA TYR A 157 12.27 15.10 27.19
C TYR A 157 11.65 13.70 27.05
N ARG A 158 12.34 12.75 26.39
CA ARG A 158 11.87 11.36 26.28
C ARG A 158 11.68 10.69 27.63
N LYS A 159 12.65 10.84 28.54
CA LYS A 159 12.56 10.33 29.93
C LYS A 159 11.41 10.97 30.70
N GLN A 160 11.19 12.27 30.51
CA GLN A 160 10.10 13.01 31.14
C GLN A 160 8.73 12.50 30.67
N VAL A 161 8.56 12.32 29.36
CA VAL A 161 7.32 11.81 28.75
C VAL A 161 7.05 10.38 29.22
N GLU A 162 8.06 9.51 29.22
CA GLU A 162 7.91 8.13 29.69
C GLU A 162 7.52 8.08 31.17
N ARG A 163 8.17 8.89 32.02
CA ARG A 163 7.83 9.01 33.44
C ARG A 163 6.39 9.51 33.64
N ASN A 164 5.98 10.53 32.88
CA ASN A 164 4.62 11.07 32.95
C ASN A 164 3.58 10.04 32.50
N GLN A 165 3.88 9.24 31.48
CA GLN A 165 3.01 8.16 31.02
C GLN A 165 2.87 7.05 32.08
N ARG A 166 3.97 6.68 32.75
CA ARG A 166 3.94 5.70 33.86
C ARG A 166 3.08 6.19 35.04
N LEU A 167 3.29 7.44 35.48
CA LEU A 167 2.50 8.04 36.56
C LEU A 167 1.01 8.18 36.22
N ALA A 168 0.68 8.48 34.96
CA ALA A 168 -0.70 8.52 34.48
C ALA A 168 -1.34 7.12 34.45
N SER A 169 -0.56 6.07 34.17
CA SER A 169 -1.04 4.68 34.20
C SER A 169 -1.16 4.11 35.63
N GLU A 170 -0.41 4.65 36.59
CA GLU A 170 -0.38 4.20 37.99
C GLU A 170 -1.47 4.83 38.87
N GLY A 171 -2.26 5.79 38.36
CA GLY A 171 -3.52 6.24 38.96
C GLY A 171 -3.51 6.30 40.49
N ILE A 172 -2.70 7.19 41.08
CA ILE A 172 -2.73 7.45 42.53
C ILE A 172 -4.14 7.94 42.89
N THR A 173 -4.92 7.04 43.46
CA THR A 173 -6.19 7.37 44.11
C THR A 173 -5.85 8.03 45.44
N SER A 174 -5.84 9.37 45.47
CA SER A 174 -5.84 10.13 46.72
C SER A 174 -7.21 10.01 47.40
N LYS A 175 -7.50 8.84 47.97
CA LYS A 175 -8.54 8.61 48.98
C LYS A 175 -8.06 7.47 49.87
N ASP A 176 -7.25 7.78 50.88
CA ASP A 176 -7.07 7.00 52.12
C ASP A 176 -6.15 7.73 53.12
N THR A 177 -6.39 9.01 53.37
CA THR A 177 -5.72 9.75 54.48
C THR A 177 -6.72 10.43 55.42
N ALA A 178 -7.96 9.96 55.48
CA ALA A 178 -8.98 10.53 56.37
C ALA A 178 -9.76 9.47 57.16
N THR A 179 -9.06 8.61 57.90
CA THR A 179 -9.67 7.86 59.03
C THR A 179 -8.59 7.25 59.94
N PHE A 180 -7.97 8.05 60.81
CA PHE A 180 -7.56 7.62 62.16
C PHE A 180 -7.10 8.82 63.00
N ALA A 181 -8.02 9.70 63.35
CA ALA A 181 -7.87 10.64 64.46
C ALA A 181 -9.27 10.94 64.99
N GLY A 182 -9.70 10.14 65.95
CA GLY A 182 -10.99 10.18 66.63
C GLY A 182 -11.05 9.07 67.66
#